data_AF-A0A1I8I904-F1
#
_entry.id   AF-A0A1I8I904-F1
#
_cell.length_a   1.000
_cell.length_b   1.000
_cell.length_c   1.000
_cell.angle_alpha   90.00
_cell.angle_beta   90.00
_cell.angle_gamma   90.00
#
_symmetry.space_group_name_H-M   'P 1'
#
loop_
_entity.id
_entity.type
_entity.pdbx_description
1 polymer ?
#
loop_
_entity_poly.entity_id
_entity_poly.type
_entity_poly.pdbx_seq_one_letter_code
_entity_poly.pdbx_strand_id
1 'polypeptide(L)'
;RQLQGVPAAVCCYSQADGNLIYQEQQDPSQQKSGQWMGSGSLRSHPNGQLTTRGGDQPLLPGQASYLSNWYWDALPRLHCCRWSADTGDCQLRFIPARPTPRTSMYSPAQPSHQVGDPHLTSFNGRRFLFNGLGEFWLLRAEPGVAMQTRYQLASFITPSATFLTALAGRPLPGTGDMVEVSAVSGSPARFQVQYRREGWEPSQTITADLKVGGAPLLIGDGIAVLLNSTDRLSLQLSSGADSLGVELKLVTVGNFSYMDMFLTLSPSLKARTRGLLGQWTDDPTKEFIDISGNVVPFNSNSEQFHADFCNKNRLANVNSSYFGYSGSGTRGEGFLEMNPDLAFYKPLYNDSGLGADSQEDAVCGSSTSCRFDFRVTKNRQVAAATAANEKMFDELLAASEGNGECYAVLLNRG
;
A
#
# COMPACT_ATOMS: atom_id res chain seq x y z
N ARG A 1 12.73 -38.47 6.27
CA ARG A 1 12.55 -37.74 7.56
C ARG A 1 13.07 -36.32 7.37
N GLN A 2 12.50 -35.35 8.08
CA GLN A 2 12.93 -33.95 8.25
C GLN A 2 13.05 -33.05 6.99
N LEU A 3 12.24 -31.99 7.03
CA LEU A 3 12.52 -30.69 6.40
C LEU A 3 13.51 -29.91 7.28
N GLN A 4 14.45 -29.19 6.67
CA GLN A 4 15.15 -27.96 7.10
C GLN A 4 16.45 -27.83 6.26
N GLY A 5 16.87 -26.66 5.76
CA GLY A 5 16.23 -25.34 5.76
C GLY A 5 16.97 -24.41 4.77
N VAL A 6 16.36 -23.28 4.41
CA VAL A 6 16.94 -22.27 3.50
C VAL A 6 17.82 -21.29 4.27
N PRO A 7 19.00 -20.93 3.73
CA PRO A 7 19.50 -19.56 3.80
C PRO A 7 19.91 -19.06 2.39
N ALA A 8 19.25 -18.04 1.85
CA ALA A 8 19.58 -16.61 2.04
C ALA A 8 20.50 -16.09 0.89
N ALA A 9 19.91 -15.30 -0.02
CA ALA A 9 20.59 -14.71 -1.16
C ALA A 9 21.04 -13.27 -0.86
N VAL A 10 22.18 -12.86 -1.43
CA VAL A 10 22.73 -11.49 -1.36
C VAL A 10 22.97 -11.00 -2.79
N CYS A 11 22.64 -9.74 -3.07
CA CYS A 11 22.69 -9.16 -4.42
C CYS A 11 23.78 -8.08 -4.52
N CYS A 12 24.56 -8.07 -5.59
CA CYS A 12 25.58 -7.05 -5.89
C CYS A 12 25.55 -6.67 -7.38
N TYR A 13 25.89 -5.41 -7.70
CA TYR A 13 25.88 -4.85 -9.07
C TYR A 13 27.30 -4.74 -9.67
N SER A 14 27.39 -4.60 -11.00
CA SER A 14 28.65 -4.35 -11.73
C SER A 14 28.90 -2.85 -11.93
N GLN A 15 30.13 -2.41 -11.65
CA GLN A 15 30.51 -0.99 -11.58
C GLN A 15 30.84 -0.33 -12.93
N ALA A 16 30.91 -1.11 -14.03
CA ALA A 16 31.28 -0.60 -15.35
C ALA A 16 30.07 -0.17 -16.22
N ASP A 17 28.99 -0.97 -16.20
CA ASP A 17 27.93 -0.87 -17.22
C ASP A 17 26.53 -0.55 -16.68
N GLY A 18 26.37 -0.41 -15.35
CA GLY A 18 25.08 -0.09 -14.72
C GLY A 18 23.95 -1.10 -14.94
N ASN A 19 24.28 -2.29 -15.48
CA ASN A 19 23.30 -3.30 -15.87
C ASN A 19 22.89 -4.20 -14.70
N LEU A 20 21.60 -4.53 -14.65
CA LEU A 20 21.04 -5.50 -13.71
C LEU A 20 21.35 -6.93 -14.22
N ILE A 21 22.43 -7.49 -13.71
CA ILE A 21 22.93 -8.83 -14.06
C ILE A 21 22.54 -9.81 -12.95
N TYR A 22 21.59 -10.71 -13.23
CA TYR A 22 21.26 -11.83 -12.33
C TYR A 22 22.02 -13.08 -12.73
N GLN A 23 22.94 -13.54 -11.88
CA GLN A 23 23.86 -14.63 -12.21
C GLN A 23 23.24 -16.01 -12.11
N GLU A 24 23.31 -16.76 -13.21
CA GLU A 24 22.74 -18.09 -13.26
C GLU A 24 23.27 -18.87 -14.53
N GLN A 25 24.26 -19.77 -14.43
CA GLN A 25 24.75 -20.75 -15.46
C GLN A 25 25.87 -20.37 -16.47
N GLN A 26 27.10 -20.71 -16.06
CA GLN A 26 28.19 -21.33 -16.83
C GLN A 26 28.80 -22.40 -15.90
N ASP A 27 29.57 -23.41 -16.28
CA ASP A 27 29.95 -24.03 -17.58
C ASP A 27 30.22 -25.52 -17.25
N PRO A 28 29.99 -26.51 -18.14
CA PRO A 28 30.23 -27.94 -17.86
C PRO A 28 31.65 -28.32 -17.39
N SER A 29 32.64 -27.43 -17.48
CA SER A 29 34.00 -27.61 -16.94
C SER A 29 34.21 -27.12 -15.49
N GLN A 30 33.24 -26.42 -14.89
CA GLN A 30 33.31 -25.87 -13.53
C GLN A 30 31.96 -26.00 -12.79
N GLN A 31 31.91 -26.81 -11.71
CA GLN A 31 30.67 -27.09 -10.97
C GLN A 31 30.18 -25.91 -10.08
N LYS A 32 29.54 -24.88 -10.66
CA LYS A 32 28.59 -23.96 -9.97
C LYS A 32 27.80 -23.09 -10.98
N SER A 33 26.45 -23.15 -10.97
CA SER A 33 25.59 -22.83 -12.14
C SER A 33 24.14 -22.32 -11.81
N GLY A 34 23.24 -22.09 -12.81
CA GLY A 34 21.85 -21.50 -12.69
C GLY A 34 20.82 -21.56 -13.90
N GLN A 35 20.65 -20.49 -14.73
CA GLN A 35 19.55 -20.15 -15.72
C GLN A 35 19.33 -18.64 -16.15
N TRP A 36 20.37 -17.79 -16.42
CA TRP A 36 20.44 -16.29 -16.34
C TRP A 36 19.14 -15.48 -16.54
N MET A 37 18.80 -14.62 -15.57
CA MET A 37 17.49 -13.91 -15.53
C MET A 37 17.49 -12.38 -15.34
N GLY A 38 18.44 -11.67 -15.97
CA GLY A 38 18.09 -10.39 -16.59
C GLY A 38 17.31 -10.67 -17.89
N SER A 39 16.10 -10.13 -18.08
CA SER A 39 15.20 -10.42 -19.23
C SER A 39 14.71 -11.88 -19.38
N GLY A 40 14.48 -12.59 -18.27
CA GLY A 40 13.84 -13.91 -18.28
C GLY A 40 12.46 -13.91 -18.95
N SER A 41 12.17 -14.92 -19.77
CA SER A 41 10.91 -15.07 -20.50
C SER A 41 9.77 -15.70 -19.69
N LEU A 42 9.98 -15.92 -18.39
CA LEU A 42 9.10 -16.64 -17.47
C LEU A 42 8.54 -15.68 -16.39
N ARG A 43 8.21 -14.45 -16.79
CA ARG A 43 7.70 -13.41 -15.87
C ARG A 43 6.22 -13.60 -15.51
N SER A 44 5.49 -14.48 -16.18
CA SER A 44 4.11 -14.77 -15.80
C SER A 44 4.03 -15.75 -14.63
N HIS A 45 3.31 -15.36 -13.58
CA HIS A 45 2.82 -16.33 -12.61
C HIS A 45 1.87 -17.34 -13.31
N PRO A 46 1.90 -18.65 -12.97
CA PRO A 46 1.05 -19.67 -13.62
C PRO A 46 -0.46 -19.36 -13.55
N ASN A 47 -0.89 -18.73 -12.46
CA ASN A 47 -2.28 -18.27 -12.26
C ASN A 47 -2.49 -16.89 -12.91
N GLY A 48 -1.95 -16.67 -14.11
CA GLY A 48 -1.69 -15.34 -14.66
C GLY A 48 -2.91 -14.41 -14.69
N GLN A 49 -2.74 -13.18 -14.19
CA GLN A 49 -3.78 -12.15 -14.24
C GLN A 49 -4.22 -11.88 -15.69
N LEU A 50 -5.52 -11.70 -15.87
CA LEU A 50 -6.05 -10.91 -16.97
C LEU A 50 -5.75 -9.46 -16.63
N THR A 51 -4.95 -8.77 -17.45
CA THR A 51 -5.01 -7.30 -17.46
C THR A 51 -5.84 -6.90 -18.69
N THR A 52 -6.94 -6.18 -18.44
CA THR A 52 -7.97 -5.76 -19.42
C THR A 52 -8.91 -6.84 -19.96
N ARG A 53 -10.22 -6.68 -19.72
CA ARG A 53 -11.22 -6.92 -20.77
C ARG A 53 -10.94 -5.95 -21.92
N GLY A 54 -10.91 -6.41 -23.17
CA GLY A 54 -10.91 -5.52 -24.33
C GLY A 54 -10.01 -5.91 -25.51
N GLY A 55 -10.08 -7.15 -25.97
CA GLY A 55 -9.46 -7.52 -27.24
C GLY A 55 -9.90 -8.89 -27.73
N ASP A 56 -10.29 -8.98 -29.01
CA ASP A 56 -10.67 -10.24 -29.67
C ASP A 56 -9.46 -11.17 -29.95
N GLN A 57 -8.29 -10.85 -29.39
CA GLN A 57 -7.03 -11.58 -29.60
C GLN A 57 -6.28 -11.82 -28.27
N PRO A 58 -6.55 -12.93 -27.55
CA PRO A 58 -5.92 -13.25 -26.25
C PRO A 58 -4.40 -13.49 -26.34
N LEU A 59 -3.85 -13.48 -27.56
CA LEU A 59 -2.43 -13.54 -27.87
C LEU A 59 -1.82 -12.14 -28.03
N LEU A 60 -2.26 -11.11 -27.29
CA LEU A 60 -1.54 -9.83 -27.20
C LEU A 60 -0.75 -9.72 -25.89
N PRO A 61 0.42 -9.05 -25.86
CA PRO A 61 1.25 -8.97 -24.66
C PRO A 61 0.48 -8.38 -23.47
N GLY A 62 0.42 -9.09 -22.34
CA GLY A 62 -0.21 -8.63 -21.10
C GLY A 62 -1.69 -8.98 -20.94
N GLN A 63 -2.41 -9.32 -22.01
CA GLN A 63 -3.86 -9.57 -21.92
C GLN A 63 -4.20 -10.86 -21.14
N ALA A 64 -3.50 -11.96 -21.43
CA ALA A 64 -3.56 -13.19 -20.65
C ALA A 64 -2.16 -13.49 -20.12
N SER A 65 -1.82 -13.09 -18.88
CA SER A 65 -0.42 -13.04 -18.43
C SER A 65 0.37 -14.31 -18.74
N TYR A 66 -0.17 -15.50 -18.46
CA TYR A 66 0.51 -16.77 -18.75
C TYR A 66 0.65 -17.08 -20.25
N LEU A 67 -0.46 -17.08 -21.02
CA LEU A 67 -0.43 -17.44 -22.44
C LEU A 67 0.28 -16.40 -23.31
N SER A 68 0.09 -15.10 -23.00
CA SER A 68 0.77 -14.01 -23.70
C SER A 68 2.26 -13.99 -23.39
N ASN A 69 2.70 -14.26 -22.15
CA ASN A 69 4.12 -14.44 -21.84
C ASN A 69 4.69 -15.67 -22.55
N TRP A 70 3.95 -16.79 -22.59
CA TRP A 70 4.41 -17.99 -23.30
C TRP A 70 4.56 -17.74 -24.81
N TYR A 71 3.63 -16.99 -25.42
CA TYR A 71 3.63 -16.69 -26.85
C TYR A 71 4.60 -15.58 -27.27
N TRP A 72 4.75 -14.51 -26.48
CA TRP A 72 5.58 -13.34 -26.84
C TRP A 72 6.98 -13.32 -26.23
N ASP A 73 7.20 -14.03 -25.12
CA ASP A 73 8.52 -14.13 -24.50
C ASP A 73 9.11 -15.54 -24.62
N ALA A 74 8.39 -16.57 -24.18
CA ALA A 74 8.97 -17.90 -24.01
C ALA A 74 9.22 -18.59 -25.36
N LEU A 75 8.23 -18.65 -26.24
CA LEU A 75 8.39 -19.21 -27.58
C LEU A 75 9.46 -18.47 -28.41
N PRO A 76 9.48 -17.12 -28.52
CA PRO A 76 10.49 -16.43 -29.30
C PRO A 76 11.88 -16.53 -28.67
N ARG A 77 12.01 -16.55 -27.33
CA ARG A 77 13.30 -16.83 -26.68
C ARG A 77 13.78 -18.25 -26.99
N LEU A 78 12.91 -19.25 -26.90
CA LEU A 78 13.29 -20.63 -27.23
C LEU A 78 13.71 -20.73 -28.70
N HIS A 79 12.93 -20.16 -29.63
CA HIS A 79 13.23 -20.23 -31.05
C HIS A 79 14.48 -19.44 -31.47
N CYS A 80 14.68 -18.21 -30.96
CA CYS A 80 15.79 -17.35 -31.37
C CYS A 80 17.06 -17.51 -30.52
N CYS A 81 16.96 -17.96 -29.26
CA CYS A 81 18.10 -18.05 -28.33
C CYS A 81 18.47 -19.48 -27.91
N ARG A 82 17.63 -20.49 -28.15
CA ARG A 82 17.93 -21.88 -27.74
C ARG A 82 17.88 -22.90 -28.88
N TRP A 83 17.02 -22.69 -29.87
CA TRP A 83 16.80 -23.62 -30.98
C TRP A 83 17.29 -23.10 -32.33
N SER A 84 17.62 -21.81 -32.47
CA SER A 84 18.30 -21.33 -33.68
C SER A 84 19.72 -21.88 -33.72
N ALA A 85 20.14 -22.29 -34.92
CA ALA A 85 21.53 -22.64 -35.21
C ALA A 85 22.41 -21.38 -35.41
N ASP A 86 21.80 -20.20 -35.61
CA ASP A 86 22.50 -18.92 -35.69
C ASP A 86 22.54 -18.26 -34.31
N THR A 87 23.75 -18.13 -33.75
CA THR A 87 23.99 -17.49 -32.46
C THR A 87 23.68 -15.99 -32.46
N GLY A 88 23.60 -15.37 -33.63
CA GLY A 88 23.22 -13.97 -33.82
C GLY A 88 21.73 -13.70 -33.64
N ASP A 89 20.83 -14.68 -33.88
CA ASP A 89 19.38 -14.46 -33.83
C ASP A 89 18.89 -13.97 -32.47
N CYS A 90 19.50 -14.44 -31.39
CA CYS A 90 19.18 -13.99 -30.04
C CYS A 90 19.50 -12.50 -29.86
N GLN A 91 20.74 -12.12 -30.18
CA GLN A 91 21.26 -10.76 -29.93
C GLN A 91 20.74 -9.73 -30.93
N LEU A 92 20.45 -10.14 -32.17
CA LEU A 92 20.05 -9.25 -33.26
C LEU A 92 18.54 -9.18 -33.48
N ARG A 93 17.76 -10.18 -33.03
CA ARG A 93 16.29 -10.20 -33.19
C ARG A 93 15.54 -10.22 -31.88
N PHE A 94 15.86 -11.16 -30.98
CA PHE A 94 15.07 -11.31 -29.74
C PHE A 94 15.36 -10.21 -28.71
N ILE A 95 16.63 -9.95 -28.39
CA ILE A 95 17.03 -8.93 -27.40
C ILE A 95 16.55 -7.51 -27.81
N PRO A 96 16.66 -7.06 -29.07
CA PRO A 96 16.14 -5.75 -29.48
C PRO A 96 14.60 -5.66 -29.50
N ALA A 97 13.90 -6.78 -29.68
CA ALA A 97 12.44 -6.84 -29.65
C ALA A 97 11.85 -6.94 -28.23
N ARG A 98 12.64 -7.39 -27.25
CA ARG A 98 12.29 -7.43 -25.81
C ARG A 98 13.34 -6.68 -24.98
N PRO A 99 13.52 -5.36 -25.19
CA PRO A 99 14.54 -4.60 -24.48
C PRO A 99 14.25 -4.60 -22.97
N THR A 100 15.27 -4.87 -22.16
CA THR A 100 15.17 -4.67 -20.71
C THR A 100 14.85 -3.20 -20.44
N PRO A 101 13.83 -2.89 -19.61
CA PRO A 101 13.56 -1.51 -19.21
C PRO A 101 14.82 -0.87 -18.62
N ARG A 102 15.26 0.26 -19.19
CA ARG A 102 16.38 1.01 -18.63
C ARG A 102 16.00 1.48 -17.23
N THR A 103 16.88 1.28 -16.26
CA THR A 103 16.71 1.79 -14.88
C THR A 103 16.46 3.29 -14.87
N SER A 104 17.06 4.04 -15.81
CA SER A 104 16.82 5.47 -16.03
C SER A 104 15.40 5.86 -16.43
N MET A 105 14.51 4.90 -16.74
CA MET A 105 13.09 5.13 -17.01
C MET A 105 12.17 4.50 -15.95
N TYR A 106 12.75 3.86 -14.93
CA TYR A 106 11.97 3.38 -13.79
C TYR A 106 11.72 4.54 -12.84
N SER A 107 10.48 5.04 -12.83
CA SER A 107 9.99 5.83 -11.71
C SER A 107 9.48 4.87 -10.63
N PRO A 108 10.02 4.89 -9.40
CA PRO A 108 9.43 4.15 -8.29
C PRO A 108 8.00 4.62 -8.03
N ALA A 109 7.21 3.77 -7.36
CA ALA A 109 5.92 4.18 -6.83
C ALA A 109 6.15 5.07 -5.61
N GLN A 110 5.43 6.18 -5.51
CA GLN A 110 5.59 7.16 -4.44
C GLN A 110 4.97 6.63 -3.14
N PRO A 111 5.76 6.45 -2.06
CA PRO A 111 5.25 5.91 -0.82
C PRO A 111 4.52 6.96 0.03
N SER A 112 3.69 6.49 0.94
CA SER A 112 3.04 7.25 2.02
C SER A 112 2.68 6.28 3.15
N HIS A 113 2.46 6.77 4.37
CA HIS A 113 2.04 5.91 5.47
C HIS A 113 1.21 6.62 6.52
N GLN A 114 0.57 5.81 7.37
CA GLN A 114 -0.17 6.19 8.55
C GLN A 114 0.14 5.22 9.70
N VAL A 115 0.39 5.76 10.89
CA VAL A 115 0.61 5.00 12.13
C VAL A 115 -0.08 5.63 13.34
N GLY A 116 -0.50 4.81 14.31
CA GLY A 116 -0.83 5.26 15.67
C GLY A 116 -2.11 6.09 15.81
N ASP A 117 -2.15 6.97 16.82
CA ASP A 117 -3.22 7.97 17.00
C ASP A 117 -2.90 9.20 16.14
N PRO A 118 -3.64 9.41 15.05
CA PRO A 118 -3.07 9.09 13.76
C PRO A 118 -2.07 10.13 13.28
N HIS A 119 -0.83 9.69 13.08
CA HIS A 119 0.22 10.40 12.36
C HIS A 119 0.18 9.98 10.90
N LEU A 120 0.05 10.96 10.00
CA LEU A 120 0.01 10.74 8.54
C LEU A 120 1.26 11.35 7.90
N THR A 121 1.77 10.66 6.89
CA THR A 121 2.85 11.13 6.02
C THR A 121 2.30 11.27 4.60
N SER A 122 2.29 12.49 4.05
CA SER A 122 1.82 12.76 2.68
C SER A 122 2.67 12.03 1.63
N PHE A 123 2.19 11.95 0.39
CA PHE A 123 3.00 11.43 -0.72
C PHE A 123 4.28 12.26 -1.00
N ASN A 124 4.38 13.47 -0.45
CA ASN A 124 5.55 14.33 -0.53
C ASN A 124 6.42 14.30 0.74
N GLY A 125 6.18 13.35 1.65
CA GLY A 125 6.98 13.13 2.85
C GLY A 125 6.66 14.04 4.04
N ARG A 126 5.62 14.88 3.97
CA ARG A 126 5.23 15.74 5.10
C ARG A 126 4.50 14.92 6.16
N ARG A 127 5.10 14.83 7.35
CA ARG A 127 4.47 14.25 8.54
C ARG A 127 3.58 15.29 9.22
N PHE A 128 2.37 14.89 9.60
CA PHE A 128 1.46 15.72 10.39
C PHE A 128 0.56 14.86 11.29
N LEU A 129 0.17 15.45 12.42
CA LEU A 129 -0.80 14.89 13.33
C LEU A 129 -2.20 15.13 12.77
N PHE A 130 -3.00 14.07 12.61
CA PHE A 130 -4.34 14.16 12.05
C PHE A 130 -5.41 14.18 13.15
N ASN A 131 -5.45 13.18 14.03
CA ASN A 131 -6.43 13.02 15.11
C ASN A 131 -7.89 13.33 14.69
N GLY A 132 -8.27 12.86 13.50
CA GLY A 132 -9.63 13.02 12.98
C GLY A 132 -10.51 11.84 13.37
N LEU A 133 -11.67 12.11 13.96
CA LEU A 133 -12.71 11.09 14.18
C LEU A 133 -13.70 11.06 13.00
N GLY A 134 -14.05 9.86 12.55
CA GLY A 134 -15.05 9.60 11.51
C GLY A 134 -14.47 9.12 10.19
N GLU A 135 -15.20 9.31 9.09
CA GLU A 135 -14.84 8.81 7.76
C GLU A 135 -14.33 9.93 6.85
N PHE A 136 -13.25 9.67 6.11
CA PHE A 136 -12.54 10.68 5.31
C PHE A 136 -12.09 10.12 3.95
N TRP A 137 -11.91 11.02 2.98
CA TRP A 137 -11.18 10.75 1.75
C TRP A 137 -9.69 10.74 2.03
N LEU A 138 -9.10 9.55 2.09
CA LEU A 138 -7.65 9.40 2.18
C LEU A 138 -6.99 9.87 0.86
N LEU A 139 -7.52 9.37 -0.27
CA LEU A 139 -7.17 9.83 -1.61
C LEU A 139 -8.31 9.56 -2.62
N ARG A 140 -8.45 10.46 -3.59
CA ARG A 140 -9.34 10.33 -4.75
C ARG A 140 -8.63 10.87 -5.99
N ALA A 141 -8.45 10.02 -7.00
CA ALA A 141 -8.05 10.44 -8.35
C ALA A 141 -9.22 10.24 -9.31
N GLU A 142 -9.57 11.26 -10.09
CA GLU A 142 -10.71 11.18 -11.02
C GLU A 142 -10.30 11.61 -12.45
N PRO A 143 -10.55 10.76 -13.47
CA PRO A 143 -10.91 9.35 -13.35
C PRO A 143 -9.75 8.55 -12.71
N GLY A 144 -10.06 7.44 -12.04
CA GLY A 144 -9.07 6.54 -11.44
C GLY A 144 -9.47 6.00 -10.07
N VAL A 145 -8.44 5.56 -9.33
CA VAL A 145 -8.56 4.92 -8.01
C VAL A 145 -8.99 5.91 -6.93
N ALA A 146 -9.79 5.43 -5.98
CA ALA A 146 -10.21 6.22 -4.83
C ALA A 146 -10.34 5.36 -3.57
N MET A 147 -9.94 5.91 -2.42
CA MET A 147 -9.95 5.23 -1.13
C MET A 147 -10.34 6.17 0.01
N GLN A 148 -11.16 5.63 0.91
CA GLN A 148 -11.67 6.26 2.11
C GLN A 148 -11.18 5.50 3.34
N THR A 149 -11.03 6.20 4.45
CA THR A 149 -10.63 5.63 5.73
C THR A 149 -11.62 6.00 6.82
N ARG A 150 -11.83 5.10 7.78
CA ARG A 150 -12.68 5.25 8.96
C ARG A 150 -11.82 5.22 10.20
N TYR A 151 -11.92 6.28 10.99
CA TYR A 151 -11.24 6.45 12.26
C TYR A 151 -12.27 6.44 13.39
N GLN A 152 -12.02 5.64 14.43
CA GLN A 152 -12.93 5.49 15.57
C GLN A 152 -12.18 5.62 16.90
N LEU A 153 -12.93 5.96 17.96
CA LEU A 153 -12.38 6.07 19.30
C LEU A 153 -11.98 4.71 19.87
N ALA A 154 -10.81 4.67 20.52
CA ALA A 154 -10.46 3.59 21.43
C ALA A 154 -11.17 3.79 22.77
N SER A 155 -12.22 3.01 23.03
CA SER A 155 -13.04 3.11 24.25
C SER A 155 -12.32 2.81 25.57
N PHE A 156 -11.09 2.27 25.51
CA PHE A 156 -10.23 1.96 26.65
C PHE A 156 -9.13 3.02 26.89
N ILE A 157 -9.11 4.10 26.10
CA ILE A 157 -8.08 5.14 26.13
C ILE A 157 -8.66 6.48 26.58
N THR A 158 -8.00 7.10 27.57
CA THR A 158 -8.36 8.41 28.14
C THR A 158 -7.08 9.22 28.39
N PRO A 159 -6.91 10.43 27.84
CA PRO A 159 -7.81 11.17 26.94
C PRO A 159 -8.08 10.47 25.60
N SER A 160 -9.21 10.77 24.95
CA SER A 160 -9.73 10.03 23.80
C SER A 160 -8.81 10.06 22.57
N ALA A 161 -8.30 8.89 22.20
CA ALA A 161 -7.51 8.64 20.99
C ALA A 161 -8.35 8.01 19.87
N THR A 162 -7.96 8.28 18.63
CA THR A 162 -8.56 7.77 17.38
C THR A 162 -7.65 6.75 16.71
N PHE A 163 -8.21 5.75 16.01
CA PHE A 163 -7.41 4.79 15.26
C PHE A 163 -8.10 4.37 13.96
N LEU A 164 -7.32 3.98 12.95
CA LEU A 164 -7.82 3.44 11.69
C LEU A 164 -8.47 2.07 11.92
N THR A 165 -9.80 2.00 11.84
CA THR A 165 -10.56 0.75 12.03
C THR A 165 -11.08 0.15 10.74
N ALA A 166 -11.26 0.93 9.68
CA ALA A 166 -11.57 0.41 8.35
C ALA A 166 -11.04 1.30 7.22
N LEU A 167 -10.89 0.72 6.04
CA LEU A 167 -10.76 1.43 4.77
C LEU A 167 -11.74 0.87 3.74
N ALA A 168 -12.14 1.68 2.77
CA ALA A 168 -12.95 1.24 1.64
C ALA A 168 -12.48 1.92 0.35
N GLY A 169 -12.38 1.15 -0.74
CA GLY A 169 -11.79 1.63 -1.99
C GLY A 169 -12.43 1.04 -3.24
N ARG A 170 -12.21 1.73 -4.37
CA ARG A 170 -12.65 1.32 -5.71
C ARG A 170 -11.55 1.60 -6.75
N PRO A 171 -11.47 0.79 -7.83
CA PRO A 171 -10.51 1.02 -8.91
C PRO A 171 -10.92 2.16 -9.85
N LEU A 172 -12.22 2.33 -10.12
CA LEU A 172 -12.74 3.20 -11.17
C LEU A 172 -13.99 4.00 -10.73
N PRO A 173 -14.23 5.20 -11.31
CA PRO A 173 -15.52 5.87 -11.20
C PRO A 173 -16.59 5.14 -12.00
N GLY A 174 -17.81 5.09 -11.45
CA GLY A 174 -18.97 4.46 -12.09
C GLY A 174 -19.04 2.95 -11.91
N THR A 175 -17.94 2.26 -11.59
CA THR A 175 -17.99 0.82 -11.31
C THR A 175 -18.71 0.51 -10.00
N GLY A 176 -19.54 -0.53 -9.99
CA GLY A 176 -20.14 -1.07 -8.76
C GLY A 176 -19.15 -1.83 -7.86
N ASP A 177 -17.96 -2.12 -8.39
CA ASP A 177 -16.90 -2.86 -7.70
C ASP A 177 -16.25 -2.01 -6.59
N MET A 178 -16.35 -2.52 -5.36
CA MET A 178 -15.82 -1.90 -4.14
C MET A 178 -15.30 -2.96 -3.19
N VAL A 179 -14.27 -2.62 -2.42
CA VAL A 179 -13.75 -3.42 -1.30
C VAL A 179 -13.73 -2.59 -0.02
N GLU A 180 -14.10 -3.21 1.10
CA GLU A 180 -13.93 -2.70 2.45
C GLU A 180 -13.05 -3.68 3.23
N VAL A 181 -12.09 -3.16 3.98
CA VAL A 181 -11.23 -3.93 4.90
C VAL A 181 -11.33 -3.29 6.28
N SER A 182 -11.71 -4.08 7.29
CA SER A 182 -11.89 -3.60 8.66
C SER A 182 -11.13 -4.46 9.68
N ALA A 183 -10.70 -3.84 10.77
CA ALA A 183 -10.14 -4.51 11.94
C ALA A 183 -11.27 -5.03 12.84
N VAL A 184 -11.44 -6.35 12.89
CA VAL A 184 -12.36 -7.00 13.83
C VAL A 184 -11.62 -7.26 15.13
N SER A 185 -11.99 -6.49 16.15
CA SER A 185 -11.55 -6.67 17.54
C SER A 185 -12.10 -7.97 18.14
N GLY A 186 -11.31 -8.64 18.97
CA GLY A 186 -11.72 -9.87 19.68
C GLY A 186 -10.59 -10.88 19.81
N SER A 187 -10.95 -12.14 20.06
CA SER A 187 -9.99 -13.25 20.15
C SER A 187 -10.49 -14.45 19.31
N PRO A 188 -9.94 -14.69 18.10
CA PRO A 188 -8.85 -13.94 17.46
C PRO A 188 -9.30 -12.63 16.83
N ALA A 189 -8.48 -11.58 17.01
CA ALA A 189 -8.52 -10.38 16.19
C ALA A 189 -8.13 -10.72 14.75
N ARG A 190 -8.75 -10.06 13.77
CA ARG A 190 -8.53 -10.34 12.34
C ARG A 190 -8.92 -9.17 11.44
N PHE A 191 -8.43 -9.19 10.21
CA PHE A 191 -9.10 -8.45 9.13
C PHE A 191 -10.43 -9.12 8.78
N GLN A 192 -11.46 -8.31 8.56
CA GLN A 192 -12.64 -8.69 7.78
C GLN A 192 -12.56 -7.97 6.44
N VAL A 193 -12.72 -8.72 5.36
CA VAL A 193 -12.77 -8.18 4.00
C VAL A 193 -14.19 -8.36 3.49
N GLN A 194 -14.80 -7.26 3.07
CA GLN A 194 -16.10 -7.24 2.41
C GLN A 194 -15.95 -6.65 1.01
N TYR A 195 -16.76 -7.10 0.06
CA TYR A 195 -16.78 -6.52 -1.27
C TYR A 195 -18.18 -6.49 -1.87
N ARG A 196 -18.38 -5.57 -2.81
CA ARG A 196 -19.54 -5.48 -3.69
C ARG A 196 -19.06 -5.56 -5.13
N ARG A 197 -19.91 -6.06 -6.03
CA ARG A 197 -19.63 -6.19 -7.45
C ARG A 197 -20.74 -5.56 -8.29
N GLU A 198 -20.38 -4.95 -9.40
CA GLU A 198 -21.33 -4.41 -10.37
C GLU A 198 -22.18 -5.51 -11.03
N GLY A 199 -23.46 -5.20 -11.32
CA GLY A 199 -24.38 -6.09 -12.02
C GLY A 199 -25.03 -7.18 -11.17
N TRP A 200 -24.77 -7.22 -9.86
CA TRP A 200 -25.61 -7.96 -8.91
C TRP A 200 -26.69 -7.01 -8.37
N GLU A 201 -27.91 -7.13 -8.87
CA GLU A 201 -29.07 -6.41 -8.34
C GLU A 201 -29.97 -7.38 -7.54
N PRO A 202 -30.28 -7.09 -6.26
CA PRO A 202 -29.77 -5.99 -5.44
C PRO A 202 -28.29 -6.17 -5.05
N SER A 203 -27.57 -5.05 -4.85
CA SER A 203 -26.12 -5.06 -4.55
C SER A 203 -25.78 -5.82 -3.27
N GLN A 204 -25.33 -7.08 -3.39
CA GLN A 204 -24.96 -7.90 -2.24
C GLN A 204 -23.55 -7.54 -1.75
N THR A 205 -23.40 -7.36 -0.44
CA THR A 205 -22.09 -7.24 0.22
C THR A 205 -21.66 -8.63 0.65
N ILE A 206 -20.55 -9.12 0.09
CA ILE A 206 -20.02 -10.46 0.35
C ILE A 206 -18.84 -10.34 1.31
N THR A 207 -18.86 -11.08 2.42
CA THR A 207 -17.67 -11.25 3.26
C THR A 207 -16.76 -12.32 2.64
N ALA A 208 -15.47 -12.03 2.54
CA ALA A 208 -14.50 -12.93 1.94
C ALA A 208 -13.70 -13.73 2.98
N ASP A 209 -13.69 -15.05 2.83
CA ASP A 209 -12.87 -15.97 3.62
C ASP A 209 -11.46 -16.10 3.02
N LEU A 210 -10.56 -15.20 3.42
CA LEU A 210 -9.16 -15.23 2.99
C LEU A 210 -8.35 -16.28 3.76
N LYS A 211 -7.39 -16.90 3.07
CA LYS A 211 -6.41 -17.84 3.66
C LYS A 211 -5.02 -17.22 3.66
N VAL A 212 -4.31 -17.34 4.78
CA VAL A 212 -2.92 -16.88 4.93
C VAL A 212 -2.04 -17.57 3.89
N GLY A 213 -1.31 -16.79 3.09
CA GLY A 213 -0.47 -17.29 1.99
C GLY A 213 -1.24 -17.98 0.87
N GLY A 214 -2.55 -17.77 0.78
CA GLY A 214 -3.39 -18.29 -0.29
C GLY A 214 -3.19 -17.54 -1.61
N ALA A 215 -3.97 -17.92 -2.63
CA ALA A 215 -4.08 -17.09 -3.84
C ALA A 215 -4.79 -15.76 -3.50
N PRO A 216 -4.42 -14.63 -4.15
CA PRO A 216 -5.11 -13.37 -3.96
C PRO A 216 -6.57 -13.48 -4.41
N LEU A 217 -7.47 -12.90 -3.62
CA LEU A 217 -8.86 -12.67 -4.02
C LEU A 217 -8.88 -11.57 -5.08
N LEU A 218 -9.43 -11.87 -6.26
CA LEU A 218 -9.63 -10.90 -7.33
C LEU A 218 -11.12 -10.50 -7.39
N ILE A 219 -11.40 -9.19 -7.31
CA ILE A 219 -12.75 -8.65 -7.36
C ILE A 219 -12.84 -7.74 -8.58
N GLY A 220 -13.56 -8.23 -9.61
CA GLY A 220 -13.78 -7.48 -10.85
C GLY A 220 -12.49 -7.15 -11.59
N ASP A 221 -12.53 -6.07 -12.35
CA ASP A 221 -11.38 -5.58 -13.11
C ASP A 221 -10.70 -4.44 -12.33
N GLY A 222 -9.87 -4.79 -11.34
CA GLY A 222 -8.99 -3.81 -10.69
C GLY A 222 -8.75 -3.94 -9.19
N ILE A 223 -9.36 -4.89 -8.49
CA ILE A 223 -9.12 -5.10 -7.04
C ILE A 223 -8.46 -6.46 -6.81
N ALA A 224 -7.34 -6.47 -6.11
CA ALA A 224 -6.69 -7.69 -5.60
C ALA A 224 -6.45 -7.59 -4.08
N VAL A 225 -6.77 -8.64 -3.33
CA VAL A 225 -6.59 -8.69 -1.87
C VAL A 225 -5.86 -9.98 -1.48
N LEU A 226 -4.80 -9.87 -0.69
CA LEU A 226 -3.98 -11.00 -0.24
C LEU A 226 -3.73 -10.93 1.27
N LEU A 227 -4.05 -12.01 1.98
CA LEU A 227 -3.72 -12.15 3.40
C LEU A 227 -2.32 -12.79 3.52
N ASN A 228 -1.30 -11.96 3.80
CA ASN A 228 0.10 -12.37 3.88
C ASN A 228 0.41 -13.14 5.17
N SER A 229 -0.12 -12.66 6.29
CA SER A 229 -0.04 -13.26 7.62
C SER A 229 -1.35 -13.00 8.37
N THR A 230 -1.51 -13.54 9.58
CA THR A 230 -2.67 -13.24 10.45
C THR A 230 -2.82 -11.76 10.78
N ASP A 231 -1.74 -10.98 10.62
CA ASP A 231 -1.63 -9.58 10.97
C ASP A 231 -1.11 -8.67 9.84
N ARG A 232 -1.02 -9.18 8.59
CA ARG A 232 -0.73 -8.38 7.39
C ARG A 232 -1.59 -8.73 6.19
N LEU A 233 -2.07 -7.70 5.51
CA LEU A 233 -2.91 -7.80 4.31
C LEU A 233 -2.42 -6.81 3.24
N SER A 234 -2.17 -7.31 2.03
CA SER A 234 -2.00 -6.49 0.83
C SER A 234 -3.37 -6.23 0.19
N LEU A 235 -3.61 -5.00 -0.21
CA LEU A 235 -4.68 -4.58 -1.11
C LEU A 235 -4.05 -3.82 -2.28
N GLN A 236 -4.48 -4.14 -3.51
CA GLN A 236 -4.15 -3.37 -4.69
C GLN A 236 -5.43 -2.90 -5.37
N LEU A 237 -5.49 -1.60 -5.67
CA LEU A 237 -6.48 -1.00 -6.57
C LEU A 237 -5.76 -0.61 -7.87
N SER A 238 -6.34 -0.95 -9.02
CA SER A 238 -5.73 -0.75 -10.34
C SER A 238 -6.77 -0.38 -11.40
N SER A 239 -6.44 0.58 -12.25
CA SER A 239 -7.27 1.12 -13.34
C SER A 239 -6.38 1.55 -14.51
N GLY A 240 -6.19 0.65 -15.47
CA GLY A 240 -5.23 0.88 -16.56
C GLY A 240 -3.80 0.98 -16.03
N ALA A 241 -3.15 2.12 -16.23
CA ALA A 241 -1.82 2.40 -15.65
C ALA A 241 -1.88 2.82 -14.17
N ASP A 242 -3.01 3.35 -13.72
CA ASP A 242 -3.19 3.86 -12.36
C ASP A 242 -3.27 2.71 -11.38
N SER A 243 -2.33 2.64 -10.45
CA SER A 243 -2.38 1.69 -9.34
C SER A 243 -2.02 2.33 -8.01
N LEU A 244 -2.64 1.78 -6.97
CA LEU A 244 -2.43 2.06 -5.56
C LEU A 244 -2.22 0.72 -4.86
N GLY A 245 -1.01 0.50 -4.33
CA GLY A 245 -0.73 -0.59 -3.40
C GLY A 245 -0.93 -0.14 -1.96
N VAL A 246 -1.48 -1.00 -1.12
CA VAL A 246 -1.79 -0.75 0.29
C VAL A 246 -1.38 -1.97 1.11
N GLU A 247 -0.47 -1.79 2.06
CA GLU A 247 -0.09 -2.80 3.05
C GLU A 247 -0.67 -2.41 4.41
N LEU A 248 -1.48 -3.29 5.00
CA LEU A 248 -2.07 -3.09 6.31
C LEU A 248 -1.39 -3.98 7.34
N LYS A 249 -1.09 -3.40 8.51
CA LYS A 249 -0.62 -4.11 9.70
C LYS A 249 -1.73 -4.08 10.75
N LEU A 250 -2.26 -5.24 11.15
CA LEU A 250 -3.18 -5.33 12.27
C LEU A 250 -2.40 -5.15 13.58
N VAL A 251 -2.86 -4.24 14.44
CA VAL A 251 -2.33 -4.02 15.79
C VAL A 251 -3.45 -4.28 16.79
N THR A 252 -3.18 -5.09 17.82
CA THR A 252 -4.16 -5.47 18.84
C THR A 252 -3.63 -5.08 20.23
N VAL A 253 -4.44 -4.33 20.97
CA VAL A 253 -4.14 -3.83 22.31
C VAL A 253 -5.32 -4.14 23.21
N GLY A 254 -5.14 -5.09 24.13
CA GLY A 254 -6.24 -5.63 24.94
C GLY A 254 -7.33 -6.24 24.05
N ASN A 255 -8.57 -5.74 24.19
CA ASN A 255 -9.73 -6.18 23.42
C ASN A 255 -10.03 -5.30 22.20
N PHE A 256 -9.13 -4.39 21.82
CA PHE A 256 -9.29 -3.50 20.67
C PHE A 256 -8.23 -3.80 19.61
N SER A 257 -8.62 -3.69 18.35
CA SER A 257 -7.73 -3.85 17.21
C SER A 257 -7.94 -2.73 16.18
N TYR A 258 -6.84 -2.22 15.66
CA TYR A 258 -6.78 -1.21 14.62
C TYR A 258 -5.73 -1.58 13.57
N MET A 259 -5.56 -0.73 12.55
CA MET A 259 -4.60 -0.95 11.48
C MET A 259 -3.61 0.21 11.38
N ASP A 260 -2.33 -0.11 11.18
CA ASP A 260 -1.38 0.83 10.58
C ASP A 260 -1.27 0.52 9.08
N MET A 261 -0.93 1.52 8.26
CA MET A 261 -1.07 1.45 6.81
C MET A 261 0.14 2.06 6.10
N PHE A 262 0.67 1.35 5.11
CA PHE A 262 1.63 1.86 4.13
C PHE A 262 1.00 1.83 2.73
N LEU A 263 1.27 2.85 1.93
CA LEU A 263 0.71 3.03 0.60
C LEU A 263 1.83 3.24 -0.42
N THR A 264 1.58 2.83 -1.65
CA THR A 264 2.43 3.09 -2.80
C THR A 264 1.58 3.57 -3.97
N LEU A 265 1.90 4.75 -4.51
CA LEU A 265 1.16 5.42 -5.57
C LEU A 265 1.93 5.35 -6.88
N SER A 266 1.31 4.81 -7.92
CA SER A 266 1.94 4.70 -9.25
C SER A 266 2.31 6.06 -9.89
N PRO A 267 3.37 6.11 -10.72
CA PRO A 267 3.78 7.30 -11.50
C PRO A 267 2.68 7.98 -12.31
N SER A 268 1.69 7.25 -12.82
CA SER A 268 0.59 7.83 -13.60
C SER A 268 -0.39 8.67 -12.77
N LEU A 269 -0.38 8.52 -11.44
CA LEU A 269 -1.23 9.27 -10.50
C LEU A 269 -0.56 10.54 -9.95
N LYS A 270 0.66 10.88 -10.39
CA LYS A 270 1.32 12.15 -10.06
C LYS A 270 0.43 13.34 -10.44
N ALA A 271 0.32 14.32 -9.54
CA ALA A 271 -0.52 15.51 -9.65
C ALA A 271 -2.03 15.25 -9.93
N ARG A 272 -2.56 14.08 -9.56
CA ARG A 272 -3.97 13.70 -9.80
C ARG A 272 -4.80 13.33 -8.57
N THR A 273 -4.17 13.09 -7.41
CA THR A 273 -4.88 12.74 -6.17
C THR A 273 -5.35 13.97 -5.38
N ARG A 274 -6.45 13.84 -4.63
CA ARG A 274 -6.90 14.80 -3.60
C ARG A 274 -7.35 14.03 -2.37
N GLY A 275 -7.34 14.64 -1.19
CA GLY A 275 -7.62 13.93 0.08
C GLY A 275 -6.48 14.11 1.09
N LEU A 276 -6.58 13.44 2.23
CA LEU A 276 -5.66 13.61 3.37
C LEU A 276 -4.17 13.46 3.01
N LEU A 277 -3.81 12.58 2.07
CA LEU A 277 -2.41 12.35 1.69
C LEU A 277 -1.88 13.35 0.64
N GLY A 278 -2.72 14.29 0.19
CA GLY A 278 -2.39 15.30 -0.81
C GLY A 278 -2.24 14.73 -2.24
N GLN A 279 -1.64 15.55 -3.10
CA GLN A 279 -1.08 15.12 -4.38
C GLN A 279 0.42 14.98 -4.32
N TRP A 280 0.94 13.91 -4.94
CA TRP A 280 2.34 13.84 -5.30
C TRP A 280 2.65 14.90 -6.36
N THR A 281 3.44 15.92 -6.00
CA THR A 281 3.74 17.08 -6.85
C THR A 281 5.19 17.53 -6.64
N ASP A 282 5.79 18.17 -7.65
CA ASP A 282 7.10 18.83 -7.52
C ASP A 282 6.98 20.25 -6.94
N ASP A 283 5.75 20.79 -6.86
CA ASP A 283 5.44 22.10 -6.30
C ASP A 283 4.86 21.96 -4.88
N PRO A 284 5.63 22.23 -3.81
CA PRO A 284 5.19 22.05 -2.43
C PRO A 284 4.08 23.01 -2.00
N THR A 285 3.76 24.04 -2.80
CA THR A 285 2.62 24.94 -2.54
C THR A 285 1.28 24.35 -2.99
N LYS A 286 1.31 23.31 -3.83
CA LYS A 286 0.12 22.65 -4.40
C LYS A 286 -0.11 21.24 -3.84
N GLU A 287 0.65 20.82 -2.83
CA GLU A 287 0.59 19.47 -2.28
C GLU A 287 -0.78 19.12 -1.68
N PHE A 288 -1.31 19.99 -0.82
CA PHE A 288 -2.58 19.74 -0.16
C PHE A 288 -3.73 20.41 -0.94
N ILE A 289 -4.51 19.56 -1.61
CA ILE A 289 -5.74 19.95 -2.29
C ILE A 289 -6.89 19.20 -1.63
N ASP A 290 -7.86 19.93 -1.08
CA ASP A 290 -9.03 19.33 -0.44
C ASP A 290 -9.94 18.62 -1.46
N ILE A 291 -10.89 17.84 -0.98
CA ILE A 291 -11.81 17.10 -1.83
C ILE A 291 -12.72 17.98 -2.72
N SER A 292 -12.86 19.27 -2.36
CA SER A 292 -13.59 20.28 -3.15
C SER A 292 -12.72 20.91 -4.24
N GLY A 293 -11.39 20.77 -4.16
CA GLY A 293 -10.43 21.35 -5.09
C GLY A 293 -9.71 22.61 -4.61
N ASN A 294 -9.88 23.00 -3.34
CA ASN A 294 -9.17 24.15 -2.77
C ASN A 294 -7.73 23.76 -2.43
N VAL A 295 -6.77 24.58 -2.84
CA VAL A 295 -5.37 24.45 -2.40
C VAL A 295 -5.25 25.04 -1.00
N VAL A 296 -4.75 24.25 -0.04
CA VAL A 296 -4.56 24.68 1.36
C VAL A 296 -3.06 24.63 1.68
N PRO A 297 -2.43 25.75 2.08
CA PRO A 297 -1.03 25.71 2.51
C PRO A 297 -0.81 24.79 3.71
N PHE A 298 0.31 24.08 3.76
CA PHE A 298 0.69 23.33 4.94
C PHE A 298 0.87 24.27 6.14
N ASN A 299 0.31 23.88 7.29
CA ASN A 299 0.47 24.60 8.55
C ASN A 299 1.00 23.62 9.61
N SER A 300 2.10 23.99 10.27
CA SER A 300 2.69 23.16 11.33
C SER A 300 1.92 23.22 12.65
N ASN A 301 0.95 24.13 12.78
CA ASN A 301 -0.05 24.07 13.84
C ASN A 301 -1.12 23.03 13.47
N SER A 302 -1.07 21.87 14.10
CA SER A 302 -1.96 20.74 13.81
C SER A 302 -3.45 21.05 14.01
N GLU A 303 -3.81 21.93 14.95
CA GLU A 303 -5.20 22.35 15.18
C GLU A 303 -5.75 23.14 13.99
N GLN A 304 -4.99 24.14 13.54
CA GLN A 304 -5.35 24.96 12.38
C GLN A 304 -5.34 24.13 11.11
N PHE A 305 -4.30 23.32 10.86
CA PHE A 305 -4.24 22.44 9.70
C PHE A 305 -5.40 21.42 9.68
N HIS A 306 -5.78 20.88 10.84
CA HIS A 306 -6.91 19.97 10.90
C HIS A 306 -8.26 20.67 10.63
N ALA A 307 -8.45 21.90 11.10
CA ALA A 307 -9.64 22.69 10.81
C ALA A 307 -9.74 23.10 9.32
N ASP A 308 -8.63 23.58 8.76
CA ASP A 308 -8.57 24.18 7.42
C ASP A 308 -8.48 23.14 6.29
N PHE A 309 -7.83 22.00 6.53
CA PHE A 309 -7.61 20.95 5.53
C PHE A 309 -8.24 19.60 5.89
N CYS A 310 -7.84 19.00 7.02
CA CYS A 310 -8.21 17.62 7.32
C CYS A 310 -9.73 17.41 7.41
N ASN A 311 -10.43 18.29 8.13
CA ASN A 311 -11.89 18.29 8.24
C ASN A 311 -12.61 18.52 6.90
N LYS A 312 -12.00 19.24 5.94
CA LYS A 312 -12.58 19.45 4.60
C LYS A 312 -12.57 18.17 3.75
N ASN A 313 -11.73 17.21 4.10
CA ASN A 313 -11.67 15.89 3.46
C ASN A 313 -12.58 14.84 4.11
N ARG A 314 -13.34 15.19 5.16
CA ARG A 314 -14.32 14.29 5.80
C ARG A 314 -15.50 14.00 4.86
N LEU A 315 -16.07 12.80 4.94
CA LEU A 315 -17.30 12.47 4.23
C LEU A 315 -18.47 13.30 4.80
N ALA A 316 -19.06 14.14 3.96
CA ALA A 316 -20.17 15.01 4.35
C ALA A 316 -21.51 14.25 4.51
N ASN A 317 -21.68 13.13 3.81
CA ASN A 317 -22.88 12.29 3.87
C ASN A 317 -22.62 10.88 3.31
N VAL A 318 -23.53 9.98 3.66
CA VAL A 318 -23.50 8.56 3.29
C VAL A 318 -23.48 8.30 1.77
N ASN A 319 -24.07 9.16 0.93
CA ASN A 319 -24.13 8.92 -0.52
C ASN A 319 -22.74 8.93 -1.16
N SER A 320 -21.80 9.67 -0.55
CA SER A 320 -20.39 9.70 -0.97
C SER A 320 -19.55 8.53 -0.44
N SER A 321 -20.04 7.79 0.54
CA SER A 321 -19.30 6.70 1.20
C SER A 321 -19.20 5.44 0.34
N TYR A 322 -18.08 4.74 0.44
CA TYR A 322 -17.84 3.40 -0.09
C TYR A 322 -18.03 2.29 0.96
N PHE A 323 -18.16 2.64 2.23
CA PHE A 323 -18.40 1.65 3.28
C PHE A 323 -19.80 1.02 3.19
N GLY A 324 -19.90 -0.24 3.61
CA GLY A 324 -21.15 -0.87 3.99
C GLY A 324 -21.64 -0.37 5.35
N TYR A 325 -22.96 -0.35 5.51
CA TYR A 325 -23.62 -0.11 6.78
C TYR A 325 -24.75 -1.13 6.91
N SER A 326 -24.61 -2.06 7.84
CA SER A 326 -25.57 -3.11 8.13
C SER A 326 -26.18 -2.86 9.52
N GLY A 327 -27.41 -2.37 9.55
CA GLY A 327 -28.17 -2.07 10.77
C GLY A 327 -29.67 -2.26 10.53
N SER A 328 -30.50 -2.06 11.55
CA SER A 328 -31.96 -2.20 11.49
C SER A 328 -32.69 -1.04 10.80
N GLY A 329 -31.95 -0.11 10.19
CA GLY A 329 -32.47 1.09 9.56
C GLY A 329 -31.87 1.36 8.18
N THR A 330 -31.94 2.61 7.76
CA THR A 330 -31.37 3.11 6.52
C THR A 330 -29.85 3.15 6.55
N ARG A 331 -29.23 3.19 5.36
CA ARG A 331 -27.78 3.42 5.21
C ARG A 331 -27.32 4.70 5.92
N GLY A 332 -28.17 5.73 5.94
CA GLY A 332 -27.90 7.02 6.60
C GLY A 332 -27.86 6.92 8.12
N GLU A 333 -28.76 6.14 8.73
CA GLU A 333 -28.72 5.87 10.18
C GLU A 333 -27.44 5.10 10.54
N GLY A 334 -27.09 4.06 9.79
CA GLY A 334 -25.83 3.32 10.01
C GLY A 334 -24.57 4.19 9.84
N PHE A 335 -24.58 5.20 8.96
CA PHE A 335 -23.51 6.18 8.87
C PHE A 335 -23.38 7.03 10.15
N LEU A 336 -24.51 7.44 10.75
CA LEU A 336 -24.51 8.17 12.01
C LEU A 336 -24.15 7.28 13.21
N GLU A 337 -24.58 6.03 13.23
CA GLU A 337 -24.24 5.02 14.26
C GLU A 337 -22.74 4.71 14.32
N MET A 338 -22.02 4.78 13.18
CA MET A 338 -20.56 4.63 13.14
C MET A 338 -19.81 5.92 13.56
N ASN A 339 -20.54 7.01 13.79
CA ASN A 339 -20.06 8.37 14.04
C ASN A 339 -20.75 9.06 15.26
N PRO A 340 -21.02 8.36 16.39
CA PRO A 340 -21.88 8.91 17.45
C PRO A 340 -21.22 10.06 18.22
N ASP A 341 -19.91 9.98 18.44
CA ASP A 341 -19.16 10.92 19.27
C ASP A 341 -18.69 12.18 18.51
N LEU A 342 -18.97 12.31 17.21
CA LEU A 342 -18.46 13.41 16.38
C LEU A 342 -18.78 14.81 16.93
N ALA A 343 -19.93 14.98 17.59
CA ALA A 343 -20.37 16.25 18.16
C ALA A 343 -19.64 16.64 19.46
N PHE A 344 -19.01 15.67 20.13
CA PHE A 344 -18.40 15.84 21.45
C PHE A 344 -16.88 15.62 21.45
N TYR A 345 -16.36 14.97 20.41
CA TYR A 345 -14.95 14.67 20.25
C TYR A 345 -14.08 15.95 20.22
N LYS A 346 -13.07 15.97 21.10
CA LYS A 346 -12.07 17.02 21.20
C LYS A 346 -10.69 16.41 20.96
N PRO A 347 -10.16 16.46 19.73
CA PRO A 347 -8.81 15.99 19.45
C PRO A 347 -7.77 16.78 20.24
N LEU A 348 -6.71 16.09 20.65
CA LEU A 348 -5.50 16.72 21.17
C LEU A 348 -4.55 17.01 20.00
N TYR A 349 -4.07 18.24 19.89
CA TYR A 349 -3.17 18.66 18.80
C TYR A 349 -1.72 18.88 19.25
N ASN A 350 -1.47 18.73 20.55
CA ASN A 350 -0.16 18.75 21.18
C ASN A 350 -0.21 17.90 22.45
N ASP A 351 0.97 17.54 22.95
CA ASP A 351 1.18 16.80 24.19
C ASP A 351 1.58 17.72 25.37
N SER A 352 1.45 19.04 25.21
CA SER A 352 1.86 20.02 26.20
C SER A 352 0.93 20.01 27.41
N GLY A 353 1.48 19.57 28.55
CA GLY A 353 0.70 19.33 29.78
C GLY A 353 0.35 17.86 30.01
N LEU A 354 0.59 16.98 29.03
CA LEU A 354 0.59 15.53 29.26
C LEU A 354 1.94 15.16 29.88
N GLY A 355 1.94 14.86 31.19
CA GLY A 355 3.16 14.51 31.91
C GLY A 355 3.94 13.36 31.25
N ALA A 356 5.25 13.55 31.14
CA ALA A 356 6.19 12.56 30.58
C ALA A 356 6.31 11.33 31.49
N ASP A 357 6.52 10.16 30.88
CA ASP A 357 6.71 8.90 31.60
C ASP A 357 8.19 8.50 31.65
N SER A 358 8.62 7.92 32.77
CA SER A 358 9.95 7.30 32.95
C SER A 358 10.33 6.26 31.88
N GLN A 359 9.35 5.60 31.25
CA GLN A 359 9.56 4.59 30.20
C GLN A 359 9.51 5.17 28.79
N GLU A 360 9.15 6.45 28.62
CA GLU A 360 8.94 7.08 27.31
C GLU A 360 10.20 7.03 26.44
N ASP A 361 11.35 7.46 26.97
CA ASP A 361 12.64 7.45 26.27
C ASP A 361 13.06 6.03 25.86
N ALA A 362 12.82 5.05 26.73
CA ALA A 362 13.19 3.65 26.52
C ALA A 362 12.30 2.92 25.50
N VAL A 363 11.11 3.46 25.20
CA VAL A 363 10.16 2.89 24.24
C VAL A 363 10.20 3.62 22.90
N CYS A 364 10.30 4.95 22.92
CA CYS A 364 10.17 5.79 21.73
C CYS A 364 11.49 6.26 21.12
N GLY A 365 12.58 6.33 21.90
CA GLY A 365 13.83 6.92 21.44
C GLY A 365 13.62 8.33 20.89
N SER A 366 13.90 8.53 19.60
CA SER A 366 13.71 9.82 18.91
C SER A 366 12.37 9.99 18.19
N SER A 367 11.47 8.99 18.17
CA SER A 367 10.17 9.11 17.50
C SER A 367 9.25 10.07 18.25
N THR A 368 8.92 11.21 17.62
CA THR A 368 7.94 12.18 18.16
C THR A 368 6.53 11.61 18.14
N SER A 369 6.21 10.86 17.09
CA SER A 369 4.93 10.15 16.87
C SER A 369 4.65 9.19 18.04
N CYS A 370 5.63 8.35 18.39
CA CYS A 370 5.56 7.45 19.54
C CYS A 370 5.42 8.20 20.87
N ARG A 371 6.16 9.30 21.09
CA ARG A 371 6.08 10.07 22.34
C ARG A 371 4.71 10.69 22.54
N PHE A 372 4.14 11.25 21.47
CA PHE A 372 2.78 11.75 21.46
C PHE A 372 1.79 10.63 21.83
N ASP A 373 1.85 9.48 21.14
CA ASP A 373 0.98 8.33 21.41
C ASP A 373 1.15 7.79 22.83
N PHE A 374 2.38 7.73 23.36
CA PHE A 374 2.64 7.32 24.74
C PHE A 374 1.91 8.26 25.71
N ARG A 375 2.01 9.56 25.48
CA ARG A 375 1.46 10.59 26.37
C ARG A 375 -0.05 10.72 26.27
N VAL A 376 -0.64 10.60 25.08
CA VAL A 376 -2.08 10.66 24.85
C VAL A 376 -2.75 9.35 25.27
N THR A 377 -2.25 8.21 24.77
CA THR A 377 -2.94 6.93 24.98
C THR A 377 -2.72 6.34 26.37
N LYS A 378 -1.66 6.80 27.07
CA LYS A 378 -1.11 6.19 28.30
C LYS A 378 -0.86 4.68 28.15
N ASN A 379 -0.63 4.20 26.93
CA ASN A 379 -0.51 2.80 26.60
C ASN A 379 0.82 2.50 25.89
N ARG A 380 1.71 1.82 26.61
CA ARG A 380 3.03 1.42 26.10
C ARG A 380 2.96 0.51 24.87
N GLN A 381 1.91 -0.30 24.71
CA GLN A 381 1.78 -1.19 23.54
C GLN A 381 1.44 -0.40 22.27
N VAL A 382 0.59 0.64 22.38
CA VAL A 382 0.30 1.54 21.25
C VAL A 382 1.56 2.27 20.85
N ALA A 383 2.20 2.98 21.78
CA ALA A 383 3.43 3.74 21.50
C ALA A 383 4.54 2.86 20.88
N ALA A 384 4.77 1.66 21.42
CA ALA A 384 5.75 0.73 20.88
C ALA A 384 5.40 0.24 19.46
N ALA A 385 4.11 0.06 19.14
CA ALA A 385 3.67 -0.27 17.80
C ALA A 385 3.89 0.90 16.83
N THR A 386 3.54 2.13 17.23
CA THR A 386 3.79 3.36 16.46
C THR A 386 5.28 3.51 16.12
N ALA A 387 6.18 3.39 17.11
CA ALA A 387 7.63 3.44 16.86
C ALA A 387 8.13 2.32 15.94
N ALA A 388 7.65 1.09 16.11
CA ALA A 388 8.09 -0.05 15.31
C ALA A 388 7.61 0.06 13.85
N ASN A 389 6.37 0.49 13.63
CA ASN A 389 5.79 0.63 12.30
C ASN A 389 6.28 1.90 11.58
N GLU A 390 6.45 3.03 12.28
CA GLU A 390 7.10 4.23 11.73
C GLU A 390 8.52 3.90 11.25
N LYS A 391 9.34 3.25 12.09
CA LYS A 391 10.70 2.85 11.72
C LYS A 391 10.71 1.90 10.51
N MET A 392 9.80 0.93 10.47
CA MET A 392 9.70 0.01 9.34
C MET A 392 9.28 0.71 8.05
N PHE A 393 8.36 1.69 8.12
CA PHE A 393 7.94 2.45 6.95
C PHE A 393 9.02 3.45 6.49
N ASP A 394 9.81 4.00 7.41
CA ASP A 394 11.00 4.81 7.09
C ASP A 394 12.12 3.96 6.46
N GLU A 395 12.30 2.70 6.88
CA GLU A 395 13.20 1.74 6.23
C GLU A 395 12.73 1.38 4.80
N LEU A 396 11.42 1.22 4.58
CA LEU A 396 10.84 1.04 3.24
C LEU A 396 10.98 2.30 2.36
N LEU A 397 10.79 3.49 2.94
CA LEU A 397 10.99 4.77 2.27
C LEU A 397 12.45 4.91 1.80
N ALA A 398 13.42 4.72 2.71
CA ALA A 398 14.84 4.78 2.39
C ALA A 398 15.26 3.73 1.34
N ALA A 399 14.65 2.54 1.33
CA ALA A 399 14.86 1.53 0.30
C ALA A 399 14.26 1.92 -1.07
N SER A 400 13.31 2.87 -1.12
CA SER A 400 12.71 3.40 -2.35
C SER A 400 13.38 4.69 -2.86
N GLU A 401 13.89 5.52 -1.96
CA GLU A 401 14.59 6.79 -2.25
C GLU A 401 16.10 6.60 -2.51
N GLY A 402 16.65 5.46 -2.11
CA GLY A 402 18.05 5.12 -2.36
C GLY A 402 18.37 5.16 -3.86
N ASN A 403 19.09 6.22 -4.27
CA ASN A 403 19.98 6.15 -5.42
C ASN A 403 20.73 4.82 -5.37
N GLY A 404 20.91 4.16 -6.53
CA GLY A 404 21.45 2.81 -6.64
C GLY A 404 22.93 2.65 -6.25
N GLU A 405 23.27 2.93 -5.00
CA GLU A 405 24.58 2.79 -4.40
C GLU A 405 24.50 1.75 -3.27
N CYS A 406 24.77 0.49 -3.63
CA CYS A 406 25.02 -0.55 -2.63
C CYS A 406 26.35 -0.24 -1.92
N TYR A 407 26.28 0.13 -0.64
CA TYR A 407 27.45 0.33 0.21
C TYR A 407 28.25 -0.97 0.35
N ALA A 408 29.38 -1.06 -0.36
CA ALA A 408 30.35 -2.14 -0.20
C ALA A 408 31.16 -1.94 1.09
N VAL A 409 30.80 -2.64 2.16
CA VAL A 409 31.65 -2.73 3.36
C VAL A 409 32.85 -3.63 3.05
N LEU A 410 33.95 -3.01 2.64
CA LEU A 410 35.25 -3.67 2.46
C LEU A 410 35.82 -4.12 3.81
N LEU A 411 35.59 -5.39 4.18
CA LEU A 411 36.37 -6.03 5.25
C LEU A 411 37.69 -6.55 4.69
N ASN A 412 38.71 -5.71 4.83
CA ASN A 412 40.11 -6.05 4.56
C ASN A 412 40.59 -7.23 5.44
N ARG A 413 41.02 -8.32 4.81
CA ARG A 413 42.02 -9.28 5.29
C ARG A 413 42.80 -9.78 4.05
N GLY A 414 44.12 -9.91 4.05
CA GLY A 414 45.01 -10.12 5.20
C GLY A 414 45.29 -11.61 5.30
#